data_AF-A0A412G7I1-F1
#
_entry.id   AF-A0A412G7I1-F1
#
_cell.length_a   1.000
_cell.length_b   1.000
_cell.length_c   1.000
_cell.angle_alpha   90.00
_cell.angle_beta   90.00
_cell.angle_gamma   90.00
#
_symmetry.space_group_name_H-M   'P 1'
#
loop_
_entity.id
_entity.type
_entity.pdbx_description
1 polymer ?
#
loop_
_entity_poly.entity_id
_entity_poly.type
_entity_poly.pdbx_seq_one_letter_code
_entity_poly.pdbx_strand_id
1 'polypeptide(L)'
;MSENKTVKYHIPEQGIYLYARTSEGKTEMIVLNSTDREQVLPSSHYQALTKESKEGKIVSTGKKIDFTENLTLSARQSLVIEF
;
A
#
# COMPACT_ATOMS: atom_id res chain seq x y z
N MET A 1 -7.32 -27.51 -3.89
CA MET A 1 -7.93 -26.51 -3.00
C MET A 1 -7.97 -25.21 -3.76
N SER A 2 -9.11 -24.54 -3.85
CA SER A 2 -9.21 -23.26 -4.55
C SER A 2 -8.46 -22.19 -3.74
N GLU A 3 -7.45 -21.56 -4.34
CA GLU A 3 -6.70 -20.48 -3.71
C GLU A 3 -7.64 -19.29 -3.44
N ASN A 4 -7.77 -18.88 -2.18
CA ASN A 4 -8.48 -17.65 -1.84
C ASN A 4 -7.63 -16.44 -2.26
N LYS A 5 -7.93 -15.90 -3.43
CA LYS A 5 -7.37 -14.65 -3.94
C LYS A 5 -8.38 -13.53 -3.74
N THR A 6 -7.96 -12.45 -3.11
CA THR A 6 -8.79 -11.25 -2.95
C THR A 6 -8.04 -10.04 -3.48
N VAL A 7 -8.75 -9.19 -4.21
CA VAL A 7 -8.23 -7.94 -4.77
C VAL A 7 -9.08 -6.78 -4.27
N LYS A 8 -8.44 -5.72 -3.78
CA LYS A 8 -9.08 -4.46 -3.39
C LYS A 8 -8.30 -3.30 -3.98
N TYR A 9 -8.99 -2.26 -4.43
CA TYR A 9 -8.37 -1.04 -4.91
C TYR A 9 -9.00 0.19 -4.25
N HIS A 10 -8.24 1.27 -4.14
CA HIS A 10 -8.70 2.55 -3.61
C HIS A 10 -7.96 3.70 -4.29
N ILE A 11 -8.68 4.80 -4.58
CA ILE A 11 -8.12 6.02 -5.18
C ILE A 11 -8.41 7.16 -4.19
N PRO A 12 -7.50 7.42 -3.24
CA PRO A 12 -7.75 8.36 -2.14
C PRO A 12 -7.69 9.83 -2.56
N GLU A 13 -6.78 10.15 -3.47
CA GLU A 13 -6.54 11.48 -3.99
C GLU A 13 -6.21 11.40 -5.49
N GLN A 14 -6.36 12.51 -6.20
CA GLN A 14 -6.02 12.58 -7.62
C GLN A 14 -4.53 12.23 -7.83
N GLY A 15 -4.29 11.11 -8.51
CA GLY A 15 -2.95 10.64 -8.87
C GLY A 15 -2.31 9.66 -7.88
N ILE A 16 -2.97 9.33 -6.76
CA ILE A 16 -2.55 8.25 -5.88
C ILE A 16 -3.41 7.01 -6.12
N TYR A 17 -2.78 5.87 -6.34
CA TYR A 17 -3.45 4.59 -6.55
C TYR A 17 -2.98 3.57 -5.53
N LEU A 18 -3.94 2.89 -4.90
CA LEU A 18 -3.68 1.78 -4.00
C LEU A 18 -4.33 0.51 -4.53
N TYR A 19 -3.56 -0.56 -4.48
CA TYR A 19 -4.00 -1.90 -4.87
C TYR A 19 -3.48 -2.90 -3.85
N ALA A 20 -4.36 -3.72 -3.28
CA ALA A 20 -3.97 -4.77 -2.35
C ALA A 20 -4.44 -6.12 -2.89
N ARG A 21 -3.52 -7.08 -2.95
CA ARG A 21 -3.78 -8.47 -3.32
C ARG A 21 -3.42 -9.35 -2.15
N THR A 22 -4.36 -10.19 -1.73
CA THR A 22 -4.10 -11.26 -0.76
C THR A 22 -4.07 -12.61 -1.48
N SER A 23 -3.05 -13.41 -1.21
CA SER A 23 -2.89 -14.78 -1.69
C SER A 23 -2.23 -15.60 -0.59
N GLU A 24 -2.81 -16.76 -0.26
CA GLU A 24 -2.27 -17.67 0.77
C GLU A 24 -2.01 -16.99 2.13
N GLY A 25 -2.87 -16.05 2.52
CA GLY A 25 -2.74 -15.30 3.78
C GLY A 25 -1.71 -14.17 3.77
N LYS A 26 -0.92 -14.03 2.70
CA LYS A 26 0.02 -12.92 2.50
C LYS A 26 -0.63 -11.81 1.69
N THR A 27 -0.39 -10.56 2.07
CA THR A 27 -0.91 -9.39 1.35
C THR A 27 0.22 -8.58 0.76
N GLU A 28 0.09 -8.26 -0.52
CA GLU A 28 0.96 -7.34 -1.25
C GLU A 28 0.14 -6.08 -1.55
N MET A 29 0.59 -4.94 -1.04
CA MET A 29 0.01 -3.63 -1.35
C MET A 29 0.93 -2.83 -2.25
N ILE A 30 0.41 -2.39 -3.38
CA ILE A 30 1.05 -1.49 -4.31
C ILE A 30 0.50 -0.09 -4.07
N VAL A 31 1.40 0.86 -3.86
CA VAL A 31 1.08 2.29 -3.75
C VAL A 31 1.81 3.03 -4.86
N LEU A 32 1.08 3.78 -5.67
CA LEU A 32 1.62 4.53 -6.79
C LEU A 32 1.28 6.00 -6.65
N ASN A 33 2.29 6.87 -6.70
CA ASN A 33 2.12 8.28 -6.98
C ASN A 33 2.38 8.53 -8.47
N SER A 34 1.33 8.75 -9.24
CA SER A 34 1.41 8.99 -10.69
C SER A 34 1.62 10.47 -11.04
N THR A 35 1.90 11.33 -10.05
CA THR A 35 2.12 12.76 -10.26
C THR A 35 3.61 13.11 -10.26
N ASP A 36 3.93 14.31 -10.74
CA ASP A 36 5.29 14.87 -10.75
C ASP A 36 5.65 15.63 -9.46
N ARG A 37 4.87 15.45 -8.38
CA ARG A 37 5.11 16.09 -7.09
C ARG A 37 5.08 15.09 -5.95
N GLU A 38 5.73 15.44 -4.85
CA GLU A 38 5.59 14.72 -3.59
C GLU A 38 4.16 14.86 -3.06
N GLN A 39 3.64 13.78 -2.49
CA GLN A 39 2.33 13.74 -1.83
C GLN A 39 2.43 13.01 -0.50
N VAL A 40 1.68 13.49 0.49
CA VAL A 40 1.50 12.80 1.77
C VAL A 40 0.17 12.07 1.70
N LEU A 41 0.19 10.75 1.86
CA LEU A 41 -0.99 9.90 1.91
C LEU A 41 -1.39 9.66 3.38
N PRO A 42 -2.55 10.18 3.82
CA PRO A 42 -3.06 9.89 5.16
C PRO A 42 -3.25 8.40 5.43
N SER A 43 -2.91 7.95 6.65
CA SER A 43 -3.00 6.54 7.04
C SER A 43 -4.41 5.96 6.94
N SER A 44 -5.44 6.81 7.15
CA SER A 44 -6.85 6.46 7.01
C SER A 44 -7.21 5.84 5.64
N HIS A 45 -6.47 6.16 4.58
CA HIS A 45 -6.76 5.67 3.24
C HIS A 45 -6.31 4.23 2.96
N TYR A 46 -5.36 3.69 3.72
CA TYR A 46 -4.92 2.30 3.56
C TYR A 46 -5.27 1.40 4.73
N GLN A 47 -5.79 1.92 5.85
CA GLN A 47 -6.30 1.09 6.96
C GLN A 47 -7.33 0.04 6.50
N ALA A 48 -8.22 0.39 5.57
CA ALA A 48 -9.19 -0.56 5.02
C ALA A 48 -8.55 -1.70 4.18
N LEU A 49 -7.33 -1.47 3.68
CA LEU A 49 -6.54 -2.43 2.89
C LEU A 49 -5.58 -3.24 3.78
N THR A 50 -5.06 -2.66 4.86
CA THR A 50 -4.11 -3.30 5.77
C THR A 50 -4.76 -4.15 6.85
N LYS A 51 -6.09 -4.10 7.00
CA LYS A 51 -6.86 -4.88 7.99
C LYS A 51 -6.33 -4.63 9.42
N GLU A 52 -5.79 -5.66 10.08
CA GLU A 52 -5.23 -5.59 11.44
C GLU A 52 -3.71 -5.40 11.45
N SER A 53 -3.05 -5.46 10.29
CA SER A 53 -1.61 -5.30 10.20
C SER A 53 -1.22 -3.85 10.51
N LYS A 54 -0.32 -3.70 11.49
CA LYS A 54 0.20 -2.40 11.94
C LYS A 54 1.51 -2.01 11.27
N GLU A 55 2.24 -2.98 10.74
CA GLU A 55 3.49 -2.75 10.01
C GLU A 55 3.55 -3.60 8.75
N GLY A 56 4.38 -3.16 7.81
CA GLY A 56 4.71 -3.90 6.60
C GLY A 56 6.17 -3.68 6.21
N LYS A 57 6.59 -4.31 5.11
CA LYS A 57 7.96 -4.22 4.61
C LYS A 57 7.97 -3.84 3.14
N ILE A 58 8.76 -2.84 2.78
CA ILE A 58 8.97 -2.45 1.39
C ILE A 58 9.84 -3.52 0.72
N VAL A 59 9.32 -4.19 -0.29
CA VAL A 59 9.98 -5.35 -0.93
C VAL A 59 11.34 -4.99 -1.53
N SER A 60 11.45 -3.81 -2.16
CA SER A 60 12.68 -3.39 -2.87
C SER A 60 13.84 -2.99 -1.94
N THR A 61 13.55 -2.60 -0.70
CA THR A 61 14.57 -2.07 0.24
C THR A 61 14.67 -2.84 1.55
N GLY A 62 13.66 -3.65 1.87
CA GLY A 62 13.53 -4.31 3.16
C GLY A 62 13.15 -3.36 4.32
N LYS A 63 12.98 -2.06 4.05
CA LYS A 63 12.62 -1.08 5.08
C LYS A 63 11.21 -1.38 5.62
N LYS A 64 11.07 -1.34 6.95
CA LYS A 64 9.76 -1.41 7.61
C LYS A 64 8.98 -0.11 7.45
N ILE A 65 7.67 -0.22 7.32
CA ILE A 65 6.72 0.88 7.32
C ILE A 65 5.69 0.67 8.43
N ASP A 66 5.36 1.73 9.15
CA ASP A 66 4.26 1.76 10.11
C ASP A 66 2.98 2.22 9.40
N PHE A 67 1.92 1.41 9.48
CA PHE A 67 0.64 1.72 8.85
C PHE A 67 -0.24 2.67 9.68
N THR A 68 0.18 3.04 10.89
CA THR A 68 -0.50 4.01 11.74
C THR A 68 -0.10 5.45 11.41
N GLU A 69 1.10 5.64 10.86
CA GLU A 69 1.62 6.92 10.40
C GLU A 69 1.27 7.21 8.94
N ASN A 70 1.33 8.47 8.53
CA ASN A 70 1.13 8.88 7.13
C ASN A 70 2.32 8.47 6.26
N LEU A 71 2.04 8.19 4.99
CA LEU A 71 3.05 7.79 4.02
C LEU A 71 3.40 8.94 3.07
N THR A 72 4.64 9.41 3.12
CA THR A 72 5.15 10.36 2.13
C THR A 72 5.64 9.62 0.87
N LEU A 73 5.10 10.01 -0.28
CA LEU A 73 5.41 9.47 -1.59
C LEU A 73 6.07 10.54 -2.46
N SER A 74 7.32 10.34 -2.83
CA SER A 74 8.02 11.19 -3.80
C SER A 74 7.32 11.17 -5.17
N ALA A 75 7.63 12.17 -6.00
CA ALA A 75 7.16 12.22 -7.38
C ALA A 75 7.46 10.91 -8.13
N ARG A 76 6.47 10.39 -8.87
CA ARG A 76 6.57 9.14 -9.65
C ARG A 76 6.95 7.89 -8.84
N GLN A 77 6.84 7.93 -7.51
CA GLN A 77 7.22 6.80 -6.67
C GLN A 77 6.22 5.66 -6.78
N SER A 78 6.73 4.43 -6.85
CA SER A 78 5.96 3.20 -6.67
C SER A 78 6.56 2.39 -5.52
N LEU A 79 5.70 1.90 -4.64
CA LEU A 79 6.05 1.04 -3.52
C LEU A 79 5.28 -0.26 -3.63
N VAL A 80 5.97 -1.36 -3.30
CA VAL A 80 5.35 -2.66 -3.04
C VAL A 80 5.65 -3.01 -1.59
N ILE A 81 4.61 -3.23 -0.81
CA ILE A 81 4.67 -3.47 0.63
C ILE A 81 4.05 -4.84 0.93
N GLU A 82 4.83 -5.72 1.57
CA GLU A 82 4.38 -7.04 2.02
C GLU A 82 4.01 -7.00 3.51
N PHE A 83 2.91 -7.68 3.87
CA PHE A 83 2.44 -7.88 5.26
C PHE A 83 1.45 -9.05 5.38
#